data_AF-A0A956QZK6-F1
#
_entry.id   AF-A0A956QZK6-F1
#
_cell.length_a   1.000
_cell.length_b   1.000
_cell.length_c   1.000
_cell.angle_alpha   90.00
_cell.angle_beta   90.00
_cell.angle_gamma   90.00
#
_symmetry.space_group_name_H-M   'P 1'
#
loop_
_entity.id
_entity.type
_entity.pdbx_description
1 polymer ?
#
loop_
_entity_poly.entity_id
_entity_poly.type
_entity_poly.pdbx_seq_one_letter_code
_entity_poly.pdbx_strand_id
1 'polypeptide(L)'
;VVDRDDAVRVAAIPFADISGTVIEADAPIWVAGAVGCAAVLDPDQTPSYCDHMQEVMRPIEQWGNEYVAVPAPRRAGEPHLWRIYAGAPQVSVSVDPPQPGFPLTLAQTGDRAELVVPNGTVLTITGDGPILPVQYVVSERLASGKGDSAMIQAVPRTAWLDRYVVGTGLRYSINYVQIVRPEGGAAVFVDGVEVVGYRSEQTVEIADWSVSEGTHVVTSAEPFGLSSYGYSNDVDGTKRSAYALPGGFSG
;
A
#
# COMPACT_ATOMS: atom_id res chain seq x y z
N VAL A 1 -1.24 -31.49 -9.38
CA VAL A 1 -0.01 -31.79 -8.63
C VAL A 1 1.03 -30.83 -9.15
N VAL A 2 1.61 -30.05 -8.25
CA VAL A 2 2.68 -29.08 -8.52
C VAL A 2 3.83 -29.56 -7.66
N ASP A 3 4.96 -29.90 -8.26
CA ASP A 3 6.12 -30.39 -7.53
C ASP A 3 6.95 -29.22 -7.00
N ARG A 4 7.95 -29.52 -6.15
CA ARG A 4 8.89 -28.51 -5.67
C ARG A 4 9.58 -27.85 -6.87
N ASP A 5 9.65 -26.52 -6.84
CA ASP A 5 10.23 -25.66 -7.89
C ASP A 5 9.38 -25.51 -9.17
N ASP A 6 8.19 -26.11 -9.23
CA ASP A 6 7.23 -25.82 -10.28
C ASP A 6 6.57 -24.44 -10.10
N ALA A 7 6.15 -23.84 -11.21
CA ALA A 7 5.42 -22.58 -11.23
C ALA A 7 4.09 -22.73 -11.97
N VAL A 8 2.99 -22.37 -11.31
CA VAL A 8 1.68 -22.24 -11.93
C VAL A 8 1.44 -20.78 -12.30
N ARG A 9 0.96 -20.55 -13.52
CA ARG A 9 0.61 -19.20 -13.99
C ARG A 9 -0.90 -19.12 -14.22
N VAL A 10 -1.54 -18.21 -13.50
CA VAL A 10 -2.92 -17.80 -13.75
C VAL A 10 -2.86 -16.42 -14.40
N ALA A 11 -3.46 -16.29 -15.58
CA ALA A 11 -3.49 -15.04 -16.31
C ALA A 11 -4.92 -14.73 -16.75
N ALA A 12 -5.30 -13.46 -16.60
CA ALA A 12 -6.54 -12.94 -17.13
C ALA A 12 -6.38 -12.62 -18.63
N ILE A 13 -7.48 -12.66 -19.39
CA ILE A 13 -7.52 -12.03 -20.71
C ILE A 13 -7.29 -10.51 -20.56
N PRO A 14 -6.88 -9.79 -21.62
CA PRO A 14 -6.76 -8.34 -21.56
C PRO A 14 -8.03 -7.70 -21.00
N PHE A 15 -7.87 -6.75 -20.08
CA PHE A 15 -8.94 -6.02 -19.38
C PHE A 15 -9.82 -6.83 -18.42
N ALA A 16 -9.51 -8.09 -18.16
CA ALA A 16 -10.12 -8.83 -17.06
C ALA A 16 -9.34 -8.64 -15.75
N ASP A 17 -10.07 -8.57 -14.63
CA ASP A 17 -9.52 -8.46 -13.29
C ASP A 17 -9.71 -9.79 -12.55
N ILE A 18 -8.61 -10.42 -12.16
CA ILE A 18 -8.61 -11.68 -11.38
C ILE A 18 -8.34 -11.43 -9.88
N SER A 19 -8.31 -10.16 -9.45
CA SER A 19 -8.22 -9.83 -8.03
C SER A 19 -9.38 -10.46 -7.25
N GLY A 20 -9.13 -10.89 -6.02
CA GLY A 20 -10.14 -11.59 -5.22
C GLY A 20 -10.19 -13.10 -5.48
N THR A 21 -9.39 -13.64 -6.40
CA THR A 21 -9.23 -15.08 -6.55
C THR A 21 -8.66 -15.68 -5.25
N VAL A 22 -9.38 -16.63 -4.66
CA VAL A 22 -8.90 -17.39 -3.51
C VAL A 22 -7.96 -18.50 -3.98
N ILE A 23 -6.79 -18.57 -3.36
CA ILE A 23 -5.78 -19.59 -3.63
C ILE A 23 -5.70 -20.50 -2.42
N GLU A 24 -5.94 -21.79 -2.63
CA GLU A 24 -5.81 -22.83 -1.61
C GLU A 24 -4.64 -23.74 -1.97
N ALA A 25 -3.82 -24.06 -0.97
CA ALA A 25 -2.70 -24.99 -1.10
C ALA A 25 -2.55 -25.81 0.20
N ASP A 26 -2.15 -27.07 0.04
CA ASP A 26 -1.88 -28.02 1.13
C ASP A 26 -0.40 -28.03 1.56
N ALA A 27 0.44 -27.24 0.88
CA ALA A 27 1.85 -27.04 1.18
C ALA A 27 2.21 -25.54 1.09
N PRO A 28 3.34 -25.11 1.71
CA PRO A 28 3.81 -23.74 1.59
C PRO A 28 4.07 -23.35 0.13
N ILE A 29 3.49 -22.23 -0.29
CA ILE A 29 3.68 -21.64 -1.61
C ILE A 29 4.09 -20.18 -1.50
N TRP A 30 4.74 -19.66 -2.54
CA TRP A 30 4.99 -18.23 -2.70
C TRP A 30 4.11 -17.71 -3.83
N VAL A 31 3.30 -16.70 -3.56
CA VAL A 31 2.36 -16.14 -4.52
C VAL A 31 2.76 -14.70 -4.82
N ALA A 32 2.92 -14.39 -6.10
CA ALA A 32 3.07 -13.01 -6.57
C ALA A 32 2.02 -12.71 -7.63
N GLY A 33 1.48 -11.50 -7.58
CA GLY A 33 0.61 -10.96 -8.63
C GLY A 33 1.30 -9.80 -9.33
N ALA A 34 1.02 -9.65 -10.62
CA ALA A 34 1.59 -8.57 -11.41
C ALA A 34 0.62 -8.08 -12.49
N VAL A 35 0.74 -6.81 -12.83
CA VAL A 35 0.14 -6.22 -14.03
C VAL A 35 1.25 -5.50 -14.79
N GLY A 36 1.34 -5.75 -16.10
CA GLY A 36 2.41 -5.21 -16.94
C GLY A 36 2.23 -3.74 -17.32
N CYS A 37 1.03 -3.19 -17.14
CA CYS A 37 0.68 -1.82 -17.47
C CYS A 37 -0.56 -1.41 -16.67
N ALA A 38 -0.37 -0.58 -15.65
CA ALA A 38 -1.41 -0.01 -14.82
C ALA A 38 -1.42 1.52 -14.96
N ALA A 39 -2.54 2.04 -15.47
CA ALA A 39 -2.81 3.47 -15.59
C ALA A 39 -3.87 3.85 -14.54
N VAL A 40 -3.52 3.77 -13.26
CA VAL A 40 -4.47 3.88 -12.15
C VAL A 40 -5.14 5.26 -12.17
N LEU A 41 -6.46 5.26 -12.39
CA LEU A 41 -7.28 6.47 -12.55
C LEU A 41 -6.82 7.44 -13.65
N ASP A 42 -6.04 6.98 -14.65
CA ASP A 42 -5.67 7.82 -15.79
C ASP A 42 -6.94 8.29 -16.53
N PRO A 43 -7.20 9.61 -16.65
CA PRO A 43 -8.39 10.11 -17.31
C PRO A 43 -8.49 9.71 -18.79
N ASP A 44 -7.36 9.49 -19.47
CA ASP A 44 -7.38 9.16 -20.91
C ASP A 44 -7.23 7.65 -21.16
N GLN A 45 -7.04 6.84 -20.10
CA GLN A 45 -6.85 5.38 -20.18
C GLN A 45 -5.82 4.98 -21.25
N THR A 46 -4.70 5.71 -21.30
CA THR A 46 -3.71 5.56 -22.37
C THR A 46 -2.64 4.52 -22.02
N PRO A 47 -2.46 3.45 -22.82
CA PRO A 47 -1.48 2.39 -22.54
C PRO A 47 -0.01 2.85 -22.52
N SER A 48 0.27 4.08 -22.97
CA SER A 48 1.63 4.63 -23.09
C SER A 48 2.12 5.32 -21.81
N TYR A 49 1.25 5.50 -20.80
CA TYR A 49 1.54 6.21 -19.55
C TYR A 49 1.06 5.36 -18.37
N CYS A 50 1.69 4.20 -18.24
CA CYS A 50 1.42 3.23 -17.20
C CYS A 50 2.73 2.64 -16.69
N ASP A 51 2.68 2.14 -15.45
CA ASP A 51 3.77 1.37 -14.88
C ASP A 51 3.35 -0.08 -14.64
N HIS A 52 4.33 -0.94 -14.48
CA HIS A 52 4.09 -2.27 -13.95
C HIS A 52 3.86 -2.20 -12.44
N MET A 53 3.01 -3.08 -11.92
CA MET A 53 2.86 -3.25 -10.47
C MET A 53 3.03 -4.73 -10.13
N GLN A 54 3.72 -5.01 -9.03
CA GLN A 54 4.05 -6.36 -8.59
C GLN A 54 3.95 -6.41 -7.07
N GLU A 55 3.30 -7.45 -6.54
CA GLU A 55 3.19 -7.65 -5.09
C GLU A 55 3.32 -9.13 -4.75
N VAL A 56 3.94 -9.39 -3.59
CA VAL A 56 3.89 -10.70 -2.95
C VAL A 56 2.63 -10.76 -2.11
N MET A 57 1.73 -11.68 -2.45
CA MET A 57 0.42 -11.78 -1.81
C MET A 57 0.57 -12.35 -0.41
N ARG A 58 -0.01 -11.65 0.58
CA ARG A 58 -0.03 -12.15 1.95
C ARG A 58 -1.14 -13.19 2.14
N PRO A 59 -0.87 -14.28 2.87
CA PRO A 59 -1.89 -15.25 3.23
C PRO A 59 -2.99 -14.55 4.05
N ILE A 60 -4.24 -14.99 3.88
CA ILE A 60 -5.43 -14.36 4.49
C ILE A 60 -5.32 -14.35 6.02
N GLU A 61 -4.62 -15.30 6.61
CA GLU A 61 -4.38 -15.42 8.05
C GLU A 61 -3.56 -14.25 8.62
N GLN A 62 -2.83 -13.50 7.78
CA GLN A 62 -2.09 -12.30 8.17
C GLN A 62 -2.91 -11.02 7.99
N TRP A 63 -4.15 -11.12 7.49
CA TRP A 63 -5.03 -9.97 7.34
C TRP A 63 -5.62 -9.62 8.70
N GLY A 64 -5.79 -8.33 8.96
CA GLY A 64 -6.32 -7.82 10.21
C GLY A 64 -7.72 -7.23 10.02
N ASN A 65 -8.21 -6.62 11.09
CA ASN A 65 -9.54 -6.02 11.12
C ASN A 65 -9.50 -4.50 11.22
N GLU A 66 -8.33 -3.89 11.48
CA GLU A 66 -8.19 -2.44 11.64
C GLU A 66 -6.87 -1.95 11.02
N TYR A 67 -7.00 -0.90 10.21
CA TYR A 67 -5.92 -0.30 9.44
C TYR A 67 -5.98 1.22 9.55
N VAL A 68 -4.82 1.84 9.74
CA VAL A 68 -4.67 3.28 9.51
C VAL A 68 -4.19 3.46 8.08
N ALA A 69 -5.12 3.81 7.19
CA ALA A 69 -4.91 3.98 5.77
C ALA A 69 -4.42 5.41 5.49
N VAL A 70 -3.11 5.59 5.62
CA VAL A 70 -2.41 6.82 5.28
C VAL A 70 -2.07 6.81 3.79
N PRO A 71 -2.45 7.86 3.03
CA PRO A 71 -2.13 7.94 1.61
C PRO A 71 -0.63 8.05 1.37
N ALA A 72 -0.15 7.58 0.21
CA ALA A 72 1.23 7.79 -0.22
C ALA A 72 1.66 9.27 -0.11
N PRO A 73 2.96 9.55 0.16
CA PRO A 73 3.47 10.90 0.24
C PRO A 73 3.05 11.74 -0.97
N ARG A 74 2.42 12.88 -0.68
CA ARG A 74 1.76 13.73 -1.67
C ARG A 74 2.70 14.14 -2.81
N ARG A 75 2.26 13.97 -4.06
CA ARG A 75 3.01 14.43 -5.24
C ARG A 75 2.46 15.73 -5.83
N ALA A 76 1.13 15.85 -5.88
CA ALA A 76 0.37 17.01 -6.32
C ALA A 76 -1.04 17.05 -5.66
N GLY A 77 -2.09 17.32 -6.43
CA GLY A 77 -3.49 17.34 -5.98
C GLY A 77 -4.26 16.05 -6.27
N GLU A 78 -3.56 14.92 -6.44
CA GLU A 78 -4.18 13.66 -6.84
C GLU A 78 -5.17 13.09 -5.80
N PRO A 79 -6.25 12.42 -6.20
CA PRO A 79 -7.04 11.61 -5.27
C PRO A 79 -6.25 10.37 -4.83
N HIS A 80 -6.73 9.69 -3.78
CA HIS A 80 -6.16 8.42 -3.32
C HIS A 80 -7.15 7.28 -3.54
N LEU A 81 -6.67 6.15 -4.06
CA LEU A 81 -7.47 4.96 -4.33
C LEU A 81 -7.08 3.83 -3.37
N TRP A 82 -8.10 3.24 -2.75
CA TRP A 82 -8.01 2.02 -1.97
C TRP A 82 -8.89 0.94 -2.59
N ARG A 83 -8.40 -0.30 -2.65
CA ARG A 83 -9.23 -1.49 -2.79
C ARG A 83 -9.24 -2.24 -1.48
N ILE A 84 -10.42 -2.56 -0.96
CA ILE A 84 -10.57 -3.28 0.30
C ILE A 84 -11.13 -4.66 -0.02
N TYR A 85 -10.36 -5.70 0.24
CA TYR A 85 -10.74 -7.10 0.00
C TYR A 85 -11.24 -7.75 1.29
N ALA A 86 -12.21 -8.65 1.17
CA ALA A 86 -12.68 -9.48 2.28
C ALA A 86 -11.90 -10.79 2.37
N GLY A 87 -11.37 -11.11 3.55
CA GLY A 87 -10.72 -12.39 3.86
C GLY A 87 -11.69 -13.49 4.30
N ALA A 88 -12.97 -13.15 4.48
CA ALA A 88 -14.04 -14.04 4.89
C ALA A 88 -15.37 -13.63 4.23
N PRO A 89 -16.38 -14.50 4.17
CA PRO A 89 -17.71 -14.08 3.72
C PRO A 89 -18.40 -13.18 4.75
N GLN A 90 -19.32 -12.35 4.27
CA GLN A 90 -20.18 -11.48 5.09
C GLN A 90 -19.41 -10.49 5.99
N VAL A 91 -18.28 -9.97 5.51
CA VAL A 91 -17.50 -8.97 6.25
C VAL A 91 -18.09 -7.59 6.04
N SER A 92 -18.51 -6.93 7.13
CA SER A 92 -18.92 -5.54 7.16
C SER A 92 -17.70 -4.64 7.29
N VAL A 93 -17.52 -3.71 6.37
CA VAL A 93 -16.42 -2.75 6.33
C VAL A 93 -16.95 -1.35 6.61
N SER A 94 -16.31 -0.65 7.54
CA SER A 94 -16.53 0.76 7.84
C SER A 94 -15.25 1.57 7.65
N VAL A 95 -15.41 2.89 7.47
CA VAL A 95 -14.30 3.83 7.36
C VAL A 95 -14.58 5.10 8.16
N ASP A 96 -13.53 5.68 8.74
CA ASP A 96 -13.57 6.94 9.47
C ASP A 96 -12.47 7.90 8.98
N PRO A 97 -12.77 9.16 8.59
CA PRO A 97 -14.10 9.77 8.54
C PRO A 97 -15.05 9.05 7.55
N PRO A 98 -16.37 9.09 7.78
CA PRO A 98 -17.35 8.42 6.94
C PRO A 98 -17.22 8.80 5.45
N GLN A 99 -17.17 7.79 4.58
CA GLN A 99 -17.12 7.98 3.13
C GLN A 99 -18.41 7.45 2.47
N PRO A 100 -18.85 8.05 1.34
CA PRO A 100 -19.98 7.52 0.59
C PRO A 100 -19.81 6.04 0.23
N GLY A 101 -20.87 5.26 0.42
CA GLY A 101 -20.85 3.82 0.17
C GLY A 101 -20.36 2.97 1.35
N PHE A 102 -19.99 3.57 2.49
CA PHE A 102 -19.62 2.85 3.71
C PHE A 102 -20.56 3.23 4.88
N PRO A 103 -20.87 2.30 5.81
CA PRO A 103 -20.41 0.91 5.81
C PRO A 103 -21.05 0.09 4.68
N LEU A 104 -20.36 -0.97 4.25
CA LEU A 104 -20.84 -1.94 3.26
C LEU A 104 -20.52 -3.35 3.72
N THR A 105 -21.23 -4.34 3.17
CA THR A 105 -20.94 -5.75 3.43
C THR A 105 -20.39 -6.41 2.17
N LEU A 106 -19.21 -7.02 2.28
CA LEU A 106 -18.61 -7.87 1.26
C LEU A 106 -19.11 -9.31 1.49
N ALA A 107 -19.82 -9.86 0.51
CA ALA A 107 -20.66 -11.04 0.72
C ALA A 107 -19.85 -12.34 0.73
N GLN A 108 -18.81 -12.43 -0.09
CA GLN A 108 -17.95 -13.60 -0.27
C GLN A 108 -16.49 -13.28 0.05
N THR A 109 -15.70 -14.29 0.43
CA THR A 109 -14.24 -14.16 0.47
C THR A 109 -13.72 -13.74 -0.90
N GLY A 110 -12.82 -12.76 -0.93
CA GLY A 110 -12.27 -12.21 -2.16
C GLY A 110 -13.09 -11.07 -2.78
N ASP A 111 -14.33 -10.85 -2.33
CA ASP A 111 -15.09 -9.66 -2.72
C ASP A 111 -14.29 -8.40 -2.37
N ARG A 112 -14.48 -7.35 -3.17
CA ARG A 112 -13.77 -6.09 -3.00
C ARG A 112 -14.66 -4.87 -3.16
N ALA A 113 -14.31 -3.81 -2.45
CA ALA A 113 -14.82 -2.47 -2.69
C ALA A 113 -13.70 -1.51 -3.12
N GLU A 114 -14.01 -0.56 -4.00
CA GLU A 114 -13.13 0.55 -4.35
C GLU A 114 -13.56 1.81 -3.60
N LEU A 115 -12.59 2.51 -3.05
CA LEU A 115 -12.78 3.76 -2.34
C LEU A 115 -11.79 4.80 -2.87
N VAL A 116 -12.31 5.82 -3.54
CA VAL A 116 -11.54 6.99 -3.97
C VAL A 116 -11.83 8.14 -3.03
N VAL A 117 -10.79 8.73 -2.42
CA VAL A 117 -10.92 9.84 -1.49
C VAL A 117 -10.16 11.08 -1.95
N PRO A 118 -10.54 12.28 -1.48
CA PRO A 118 -9.81 13.51 -1.76
C PRO A 118 -8.34 13.43 -1.31
N ASN A 119 -7.50 14.25 -1.95
CA ASN A 119 -6.08 14.36 -1.63
C ASN A 119 -5.84 14.61 -0.13
N GLY A 120 -4.89 13.87 0.46
CA GLY A 120 -4.51 13.99 1.87
C GLY A 120 -5.43 13.29 2.87
N THR A 121 -6.55 12.68 2.43
CA THR A 121 -7.48 12.02 3.34
C THR A 121 -6.85 10.80 4.00
N VAL A 122 -6.66 10.85 5.31
CA VAL A 122 -6.30 9.71 6.16
C VAL A 122 -7.58 9.03 6.64
N LEU A 123 -7.63 7.70 6.59
CA LEU A 123 -8.77 6.92 7.05
C LEU A 123 -8.35 5.89 8.11
N THR A 124 -9.25 5.60 9.03
CA THR A 124 -9.27 4.32 9.74
C THR A 124 -10.22 3.40 8.99
N ILE A 125 -9.76 2.24 8.53
CA ILE A 125 -10.58 1.23 7.84
C ILE A 125 -10.75 0.04 8.79
N THR A 126 -11.99 -0.32 9.10
CA THR A 126 -12.31 -1.37 10.06
C THR A 126 -13.23 -2.40 9.44
N GLY A 127 -12.96 -3.68 9.71
CA GLY A 127 -13.83 -4.81 9.38
C GLY A 127 -14.31 -5.52 10.65
N ASP A 128 -15.50 -6.09 10.63
CA ASP A 128 -15.93 -7.06 11.66
C ASP A 128 -15.34 -8.47 11.45
N GLY A 129 -14.58 -8.64 10.36
CA GLY A 129 -13.75 -9.80 10.03
C GLY A 129 -12.50 -9.37 9.24
N PRO A 130 -11.68 -10.34 8.78
CA PRO A 130 -10.41 -10.05 8.12
C PRO A 130 -10.63 -9.28 6.82
N ILE A 131 -9.90 -8.18 6.66
CA ILE A 131 -9.89 -7.35 5.45
C ILE A 131 -8.47 -7.04 5.02
N LEU A 132 -8.30 -6.73 3.73
CA LEU A 132 -7.04 -6.21 3.21
C LEU A 132 -7.28 -4.93 2.40
N PRO A 133 -7.02 -3.75 2.99
CA PRO A 133 -6.87 -2.53 2.21
C PRO A 133 -5.55 -2.55 1.41
N VAL A 134 -5.65 -2.28 0.11
CA VAL A 134 -4.53 -2.11 -0.81
C VAL A 134 -4.61 -0.72 -1.38
N GLN A 135 -3.55 0.06 -1.21
CA GLN A 135 -3.45 1.37 -1.81
C GLN A 135 -2.94 1.24 -3.24
N TYR A 136 -3.53 2.01 -4.14
CA TYR A 136 -3.02 2.22 -5.49
C TYR A 136 -2.61 3.68 -5.64
N VAL A 137 -1.32 3.91 -5.79
CA VAL A 137 -0.76 5.20 -6.19
C VAL A 137 -1.21 5.46 -7.62
N VAL A 138 -1.85 6.61 -7.84
CA VAL A 138 -2.47 6.92 -9.13
C VAL A 138 -1.45 7.29 -10.20
N SER A 139 -1.90 7.33 -11.45
CA SER A 139 -1.09 7.74 -12.59
C SER A 139 -0.43 9.11 -12.39
N GLU A 140 0.77 9.23 -12.95
CA GLU A 140 1.56 10.46 -13.05
C GLU A 140 0.76 11.69 -13.53
N ARG A 141 -0.25 11.46 -14.37
CA ARG A 141 -1.09 12.49 -15.00
C ARG A 141 -1.93 13.27 -14.01
N LEU A 142 -2.26 12.65 -12.87
CA LEU A 142 -2.91 13.29 -11.74
C LEU A 142 -1.89 13.87 -10.74
N ALA A 143 -0.61 13.55 -10.90
CA ALA A 143 0.48 13.83 -9.98
C ALA A 143 1.52 14.83 -10.54
N SER A 144 1.12 15.68 -11.48
CA SER A 144 2.00 16.67 -12.13
C SER A 144 3.29 16.06 -12.71
N GLY A 145 3.20 14.84 -13.25
CA GLY A 145 4.33 14.16 -13.88
C GLY A 145 5.34 13.55 -12.91
N LYS A 146 4.96 13.34 -11.64
CA LYS A 146 5.83 12.73 -10.62
C LYS A 146 5.51 11.27 -10.38
N GLY A 147 6.52 10.41 -10.51
CA GLY A 147 6.36 8.95 -10.46
C GLY A 147 5.31 8.44 -11.44
N ASP A 148 4.85 7.20 -11.28
CA ASP A 148 3.65 6.68 -11.97
C ASP A 148 2.94 5.71 -11.02
N SER A 149 2.11 4.79 -11.52
CA SER A 149 1.29 3.93 -10.69
C SER A 149 2.14 2.92 -9.90
N ALA A 150 1.83 2.76 -8.62
CA ALA A 150 2.40 1.73 -7.74
C ALA A 150 1.28 1.18 -6.85
N MET A 151 1.49 0.03 -6.22
CA MET A 151 0.54 -0.51 -5.25
C MET A 151 1.26 -0.95 -3.99
N ILE A 152 0.53 -0.99 -2.87
CA ILE A 152 1.04 -1.45 -1.58
C ILE A 152 -0.10 -2.01 -0.74
N GLN A 153 0.10 -3.20 -0.21
CA GLN A 153 -0.81 -3.83 0.72
C GLN A 153 -0.63 -3.23 2.13
N ALA A 154 -1.66 -2.57 2.67
CA ALA A 154 -1.61 -1.92 3.99
C ALA A 154 -1.29 -2.92 5.11
N VAL A 155 -0.58 -2.49 6.15
CA VAL A 155 -0.22 -3.34 7.28
C VAL A 155 -1.18 -3.08 8.44
N PRO A 156 -1.82 -4.12 9.02
CA PRO A 156 -2.78 -3.92 10.10
C PRO A 156 -2.06 -3.39 11.35
N ARG A 157 -2.77 -2.62 12.18
CA ARG A 157 -2.21 -2.03 13.40
C ARG A 157 -1.60 -3.08 14.34
N THR A 158 -2.16 -4.29 14.37
CA THR A 158 -1.68 -5.42 15.18
C THR A 158 -0.34 -6.01 14.72
N ALA A 159 0.11 -5.69 13.50
CA ALA A 159 1.38 -6.14 12.94
C ALA A 159 2.45 -5.05 12.89
N TRP A 160 2.21 -3.91 13.55
CA TRP A 160 3.23 -2.87 13.71
C TRP A 160 4.37 -3.35 14.60
N LEU A 161 5.59 -2.92 14.29
CA LEU A 161 6.83 -3.31 14.95
C LEU A 161 7.49 -2.09 15.58
N ASP A 162 8.41 -2.32 16.51
CA ASP A 162 9.28 -1.30 17.09
C ASP A 162 10.57 -1.09 16.28
N ARG A 163 10.83 -1.97 15.29
CA ARG A 163 12.03 -1.96 14.45
C ARG A 163 11.75 -2.43 13.03
N TYR A 164 12.30 -1.68 12.08
CA TYR A 164 12.27 -1.99 10.64
C TYR A 164 13.66 -1.89 10.03
N VAL A 165 13.93 -2.74 9.03
CA VAL A 165 15.01 -2.56 8.06
C VAL A 165 14.34 -2.44 6.70
N VAL A 166 14.57 -1.32 6.01
CA VAL A 166 13.84 -0.97 4.79
C VAL A 166 14.82 -0.52 3.71
N GLY A 167 14.62 -0.99 2.48
CA GLY A 167 15.36 -0.54 1.30
C GLY A 167 14.52 0.41 0.46
N THR A 168 15.18 1.36 -0.19
CA THR A 168 14.58 2.15 -1.28
C THR A 168 14.68 1.40 -2.61
N GLY A 169 13.89 1.83 -3.60
CA GLY A 169 14.17 1.52 -4.99
C GLY A 169 15.48 2.17 -5.45
N LEU A 170 16.08 1.61 -6.51
CA LEU A 170 17.29 2.17 -7.13
C LEU A 170 16.91 3.17 -8.23
N ARG A 171 17.66 4.27 -8.34
CA ARG A 171 17.46 5.35 -9.33
C ARG A 171 16.14 6.12 -9.16
N TYR A 172 15.68 6.25 -7.92
CA TYR A 172 14.57 7.12 -7.56
C TYR A 172 15.11 8.41 -6.95
N SER A 173 14.74 9.56 -7.53
CA SER A 173 15.23 10.88 -7.09
C SER A 173 14.53 11.39 -5.83
N ILE A 174 13.42 10.78 -5.45
CA ILE A 174 12.66 11.09 -4.23
C ILE A 174 12.38 9.77 -3.52
N ASN A 175 12.79 9.66 -2.26
CA ASN A 175 12.52 8.50 -1.41
C ASN A 175 12.02 8.97 -0.04
N TYR A 176 11.02 8.27 0.47
CA TYR A 176 10.44 8.48 1.78
C TYR A 176 10.37 7.17 2.56
N VAL A 177 10.55 7.29 3.86
CA VAL A 177 9.97 6.37 4.84
C VAL A 177 8.78 7.09 5.46
N GLN A 178 7.58 6.64 5.13
CA GLN A 178 6.34 7.10 5.76
C GLN A 178 6.15 6.37 7.08
N ILE A 179 6.05 7.14 8.16
CA ILE A 179 5.97 6.67 9.53
C ILE A 179 4.62 7.10 10.09
N VAL A 180 3.93 6.15 10.73
CA VAL A 180 2.65 6.36 11.40
C VAL A 180 2.78 5.87 12.83
N ARG A 181 2.61 6.75 13.81
CA ARG A 181 2.61 6.36 15.24
C ARG A 181 1.32 6.80 15.92
N PRO A 182 0.91 6.17 17.04
CA PRO A 182 -0.15 6.73 17.88
C PRO A 182 0.17 8.18 18.27
N GLU A 183 -0.85 9.02 18.38
CA GLU A 183 -0.67 10.41 18.84
C GLU A 183 0.00 10.44 20.22
N GLY A 184 1.08 11.22 20.36
CA GLY A 184 1.88 11.27 21.57
C GLY A 184 2.71 10.01 21.86
N GLY A 185 2.78 9.07 20.91
CA GLY A 185 3.59 7.86 21.01
C GLY A 185 5.10 8.13 21.02
N ALA A 186 5.89 7.09 21.30
CA ALA A 186 7.34 7.20 21.41
C ALA A 186 8.04 7.83 20.18
N ALA A 187 9.21 8.44 20.42
CA ALA A 187 10.06 8.97 19.36
C ALA A 187 10.52 7.86 18.40
N VAL A 188 10.44 8.14 17.10
CA VAL A 188 10.95 7.26 16.04
C VAL A 188 12.26 7.83 15.51
N PHE A 189 13.23 6.96 15.26
CA PHE A 189 14.55 7.31 14.75
C PHE A 189 14.81 6.60 13.42
N VAL A 190 15.26 7.34 12.41
CA VAL A 190 15.76 6.82 11.14
C VAL A 190 17.27 6.99 11.14
N ASP A 191 18.01 5.88 11.09
CA ASP A 191 19.48 5.85 11.16
C ASP A 191 20.05 6.62 12.37
N GLY A 192 19.34 6.56 13.50
CA GLY A 192 19.70 7.25 14.74
C GLY A 192 19.31 8.73 14.79
N VAL A 193 18.72 9.29 13.73
CA VAL A 193 18.20 10.66 13.70
C VAL A 193 16.71 10.65 14.06
N GLU A 194 16.34 11.44 15.07
CA GLU A 194 14.94 11.57 15.47
C GLU A 194 14.10 12.17 14.34
N VAL A 195 12.98 11.53 14.06
CA VAL A 195 11.98 12.00 13.10
C VAL A 195 11.18 13.12 13.76
N VAL A 196 11.04 14.24 13.05
CA VAL A 196 10.33 15.44 13.51
C VAL A 196 9.37 15.93 12.43
N GLY A 197 8.53 16.91 12.77
CA GLY A 197 7.60 17.52 11.80
C GLY A 197 6.38 16.65 11.48
N TYR A 198 5.97 15.80 12.43
CA TYR A 198 4.73 15.04 12.34
C TYR A 198 3.53 15.96 12.15
N ARG A 199 2.58 15.52 11.32
CA ARG A 199 1.21 16.05 11.32
C ARG A 199 0.33 15.14 12.15
N SER A 200 -0.50 15.71 13.00
CA SER A 200 -1.54 14.97 13.73
C SER A 200 -2.75 14.79 12.84
N GLU A 201 -3.25 13.56 12.73
CA GLU A 201 -4.48 13.24 12.03
C GLU A 201 -5.26 12.18 12.84
N GLN A 202 -6.49 12.53 13.23
CA GLN A 202 -7.33 11.70 14.11
C GLN A 202 -6.57 11.27 15.38
N THR A 203 -6.18 10.00 15.49
CA THR A 203 -5.50 9.39 16.66
C THR A 203 -4.05 9.01 16.37
N VAL A 204 -3.50 9.48 15.25
CA VAL A 204 -2.13 9.18 14.81
C VAL A 204 -1.35 10.43 14.48
N GLU A 205 -0.04 10.30 14.53
CA GLU A 205 0.93 11.25 14.02
C GLU A 205 1.66 10.63 12.83
N ILE A 206 1.78 11.40 11.74
CA ILE A 206 2.32 10.91 10.47
C ILE A 206 3.47 11.78 10.00
N ALA A 207 4.58 11.16 9.60
CA ALA A 207 5.72 11.82 8.97
C ALA A 207 6.09 11.13 7.67
N ASP A 208 6.24 11.91 6.60
CA ASP A 208 6.80 11.45 5.33
C ASP A 208 8.29 11.83 5.33
N TRP A 209 9.11 11.01 6.01
CA TRP A 209 10.52 11.33 6.27
C TRP A 209 11.39 11.05 5.04
N SER A 210 12.07 12.06 4.53
CA SER A 210 12.92 11.91 3.35
C SER A 210 14.21 11.14 3.70
N VAL A 211 14.56 10.19 2.83
CA VAL A 211 15.78 9.38 2.96
C VAL A 211 16.57 9.37 1.65
N SER A 212 17.88 9.12 1.74
CA SER A 212 18.70 8.86 0.56
C SER A 212 18.34 7.50 -0.07
N GLU A 213 18.80 7.24 -1.28
CA GLU A 213 18.77 5.88 -1.82
C GLU A 213 19.63 4.95 -0.96
N GLY A 214 19.12 3.78 -0.59
CA GLY A 214 19.86 2.80 0.19
C GLY A 214 19.00 1.98 1.16
N THR A 215 19.67 1.40 2.15
CA THR A 215 19.04 0.67 3.25
C THR A 215 19.04 1.54 4.51
N HIS A 216 17.90 1.61 5.16
CA HIS A 216 17.68 2.41 6.37
C HIS A 216 17.18 1.53 7.51
N VAL A 217 17.60 1.90 8.71
CA VAL A 217 17.19 1.25 9.95
C VAL A 217 16.28 2.22 10.71
N VAL A 218 15.07 1.79 11.03
CA VAL A 218 14.08 2.62 11.72
C VAL A 218 13.68 1.96 13.02
N THR A 219 13.71 2.72 14.12
CA THR A 219 13.49 2.19 15.47
C THR A 219 12.66 3.13 16.33
N SER A 220 11.90 2.57 17.28
CA SER A 220 11.13 3.28 18.31
C SER A 220 11.11 2.46 19.60
N ALA A 221 10.68 3.06 20.71
CA ALA A 221 10.40 2.34 21.95
C ALA A 221 8.99 1.68 21.97
N GLU A 222 8.11 2.08 21.06
CA GLU A 222 6.75 1.56 20.91
C GLU A 222 6.49 1.17 19.45
N PRO A 223 5.59 0.19 19.18
CA PRO A 223 5.21 -0.17 17.82
C PRO A 223 4.65 0.99 17.00
N PHE A 224 5.03 1.07 15.73
CA PHE A 224 4.58 2.09 14.77
C PHE A 224 4.44 1.48 13.37
N GLY A 225 3.61 2.07 12.51
CA GLY A 225 3.48 1.67 11.11
C GLY A 225 4.57 2.29 10.23
N LEU A 226 5.05 1.55 9.24
CA LEU A 226 6.05 2.03 8.29
C LEU A 226 5.74 1.55 6.86
N SER A 227 5.93 2.46 5.90
CA SER A 227 5.92 2.16 4.47
C SER A 227 7.04 2.93 3.78
N SER A 228 7.71 2.34 2.80
CA SER A 228 8.65 3.05 1.92
C SER A 228 7.98 3.43 0.62
N TYR A 229 8.22 4.64 0.17
CA TYR A 229 7.75 5.13 -1.11
C TYR A 229 8.89 5.80 -1.85
N GLY A 230 8.87 5.76 -3.17
CA GLY A 230 9.73 6.61 -3.96
C GLY A 230 9.15 6.91 -5.33
N TYR A 231 9.58 8.04 -5.86
CA TYR A 231 9.11 8.58 -7.12
C TYR A 231 10.30 8.98 -7.97
N SER A 232 10.35 8.48 -9.21
CA SER A 232 11.28 8.97 -10.19
C SER A 232 10.60 10.08 -10.99
N ASN A 233 11.32 11.19 -11.07
CA ASN A 233 11.08 12.23 -12.06
C ASN A 233 12.32 12.17 -12.93
N ASP A 234 12.39 11.27 -13.91
CA ASP A 234 13.68 11.02 -14.52
C ASP A 234 14.18 12.24 -15.31
N VAL A 235 15.48 12.48 -15.17
CA VAL A 235 16.24 13.69 -15.53
C VAL A 235 16.31 13.91 -17.06
N ASP A 236 15.89 12.91 -17.83
CA ASP A 236 15.85 12.90 -19.30
C ASP A 236 14.41 12.98 -19.87
N GLY A 237 13.39 13.16 -19.03
CA GLY A 237 12.02 13.50 -19.44
C GLY A 237 11.20 12.40 -20.12
N THR A 238 11.65 11.13 -20.12
CA THR A 238 11.00 10.05 -20.89
C THR A 238 10.40 8.91 -20.07
N LYS A 239 10.72 8.78 -18.78
CA LYS A 239 10.13 7.72 -17.91
C LYS A 239 9.83 8.25 -16.52
N ARG A 240 8.66 7.87 -16.00
CA ARG A 240 8.18 8.19 -14.66
C ARG A 240 7.80 6.87 -14.02
N SER A 241 8.17 6.65 -12.77
CA SER A 241 7.90 5.40 -12.07
C SER A 241 7.77 5.65 -10.58
N ALA A 242 7.00 4.81 -9.90
CA ALA A 242 6.92 4.81 -8.44
C ALA A 242 7.20 3.41 -7.89
N TYR A 243 7.67 3.36 -6.65
CA TYR A 243 7.62 2.14 -5.86
C TYR A 243 6.90 2.43 -4.54
N ALA A 244 6.28 1.39 -4.00
CA ALA A 244 5.72 1.38 -2.66
C ALA A 244 6.01 0.02 -2.04
N LEU A 245 6.60 0.01 -0.84
CA LEU A 245 6.99 -1.20 -0.13
C LEU A 245 6.51 -1.12 1.31
N PRO A 246 5.73 -2.08 1.79
CA PRO A 246 5.27 -2.09 3.18
C PRO A 246 6.41 -2.48 4.13
N GLY A 247 6.46 -1.85 5.30
CA GLY A 247 7.32 -2.24 6.40
C GLY A 247 6.66 -3.31 7.26
N GLY A 248 7.43 -4.26 7.77
CA GLY A 248 6.98 -5.10 8.89
C GLY A 248 6.39 -6.45 8.52
N PHE A 249 6.95 -7.08 7.49
CA PHE A 249 6.71 -8.51 7.25
C PHE A 249 7.61 -9.35 8.14
N SER A 250 7.20 -9.52 9.39
CA SER A 250 7.66 -10.63 10.22
C SER A 250 6.51 -11.61 10.43
N GLY A 251 6.56 -12.71 9.71
CA GLY A 251 5.89 -13.97 10.06
C GLY A 251 6.94 -14.97 10.47
#